data_AF-A0AAQ3T7Q9-F1
#
_entry.id   AF-A0AAQ3T7Q9-F1
#
_cell.length_a   1.000
_cell.length_b   1.000
_cell.length_c   1.000
_cell.angle_alpha   90.00
_cell.angle_beta   90.00
_cell.angle_gamma   90.00
#
_symmetry.space_group_name_H-M   'P 1'
#
loop_
_entity.id
_entity.type
_entity.pdbx_description
1 polymer ?
#
loop_
_entity_poly.entity_id
_entity_poly.type
_entity_poly.pdbx_seq_one_letter_code
_entity_poly.pdbx_strand_id
1 'polypeptide(L)'
;MPSWERFRELCSLRFGPAVRGTRLSELARLPFTSTVQEYAQRFNAVLCHTRNLSGPHKAELFVGGLPDHICVDVELREPRDLQTAMYLARAFEARAAATTPGPSARSAKFTPRPGLPAPLRAPPAVPGPLGPGAAAAPGG
;
A
#
# COMPACT_ATOMS: atom_id res chain seq x y z
N MET A 1 15.77 48.10 -24.36
CA MET A 1 14.47 47.60 -23.89
C MET A 1 14.71 46.29 -23.14
N PRO A 2 14.23 46.10 -21.90
CA PRO A 2 14.34 44.80 -21.22
C PRO A 2 13.62 43.73 -22.05
N SER A 3 14.12 42.49 -22.02
CA SER A 3 13.42 41.37 -22.66
C SER A 3 12.02 41.20 -22.04
N TRP A 4 11.07 40.72 -22.84
CA TRP A 4 9.70 40.46 -22.39
C TRP A 4 9.65 39.59 -21.12
N GLU A 5 10.55 38.62 -21.00
CA GLU A 5 10.68 37.78 -19.81
C GLU A 5 11.05 38.59 -18.57
N ARG A 6 12.02 39.49 -18.67
CA ARG A 6 12.47 40.35 -17.57
C ARG A 6 11.40 41.35 -17.15
N PHE A 7 10.61 41.85 -18.10
CA PHE A 7 9.46 42.70 -17.81
C PHE A 7 8.37 41.93 -17.05
N ARG A 8 8.04 40.71 -17.51
CA ARG A 8 7.06 39.83 -16.85
C ARG A 8 7.47 39.48 -15.42
N GLU A 9 8.75 39.18 -15.20
CA GLU A 9 9.30 38.94 -13.87
C GLU A 9 9.13 40.16 -12.96
N LEU A 10 9.48 41.35 -13.44
CA LEU A 10 9.35 42.60 -12.68
C LEU A 10 7.89 42.95 -12.37
N CYS A 11 6.96 42.71 -13.30
CA CYS A 11 5.53 42.89 -13.07
C CYS A 11 5.00 41.90 -12.03
N SER A 12 5.42 40.63 -12.11
CA SER A 12 5.06 39.61 -11.12
C SER A 12 5.68 39.90 -9.76
N LEU A 13 6.84 40.57 -9.72
CA LEU A 13 7.53 40.97 -8.50
C LEU A 13 6.76 42.06 -7.74
N ARG A 14 6.15 43.00 -8.48
CA ARG A 14 5.57 44.24 -7.97
C ARG A 14 4.04 44.17 -7.80
N PHE A 15 3.38 43.35 -8.61
CA PHE A 15 1.92 43.23 -8.64
C PHE A 15 1.42 41.78 -8.47
N GLY A 16 2.34 40.81 -8.32
CA GLY A 16 1.95 39.45 -7.98
C GLY A 16 1.48 39.35 -6.52
N PRO A 17 0.69 38.33 -6.16
CA PRO A 17 0.28 38.09 -4.78
C PRO A 17 1.48 38.09 -3.84
N ALA A 18 1.33 38.66 -2.63
CA ALA A 18 2.36 38.64 -1.58
C ALA A 18 2.75 37.21 -1.14
N VAL A 19 2.00 36.20 -1.58
CA VAL A 19 2.30 34.79 -1.39
C VAL A 19 3.29 34.32 -2.45
N ARG A 20 4.54 34.77 -2.32
CA ARG A 20 5.70 33.98 -2.76
C ARG A 20 6.24 33.19 -1.57
N GLY A 21 5.36 32.42 -0.92
CA GLY A 21 5.84 31.12 -0.47
C GLY A 21 6.36 30.46 -1.75
N THR A 22 7.67 30.24 -1.85
CA THR A 22 8.25 29.60 -3.03
C THR A 22 7.46 28.31 -3.29
N ARG A 23 7.15 27.95 -4.55
CA ARG A 23 6.53 26.63 -4.84
C ARG A 23 7.33 25.47 -4.20
N LEU A 24 8.62 25.70 -3.98
CA LEU A 24 9.50 24.87 -3.16
C LEU A 24 9.06 24.76 -1.69
N SER A 25 8.65 25.85 -1.04
CA SER A 25 8.05 25.81 0.30
C SER A 25 6.70 25.08 0.33
N GLU A 26 5.91 25.13 -0.75
CA GLU A 26 4.69 24.30 -0.87
C GLU A 26 5.04 22.81 -1.00
N LEU A 27 6.10 22.46 -1.74
CA LEU A 27 6.62 21.08 -1.82
C LEU A 27 7.11 20.59 -0.46
N ALA A 28 7.91 21.40 0.24
CA ALA A 28 8.49 21.03 1.53
C ALA A 28 7.46 20.91 2.66
N ARG A 29 6.31 21.59 2.54
CA ARG A 29 5.22 21.57 3.53
C ARG A 29 4.03 20.71 3.09
N LEU A 30 4.17 19.94 2.01
CA LEU A 30 3.08 19.15 1.47
C LEU A 30 2.69 18.07 2.51
N PRO A 31 1.46 18.11 3.06
CA PRO A 31 1.08 17.16 4.10
C PRO A 31 0.82 15.78 3.50
N PHE A 32 1.31 14.74 4.16
CA PHE A 32 0.92 13.36 3.90
C PHE A 32 -0.48 13.11 4.49
N THR A 33 -1.47 12.81 3.64
CA THR A 33 -2.87 12.64 4.10
C THR A 33 -3.28 11.18 4.30
N SER A 34 -3.15 10.35 3.28
CA SER A 34 -3.73 9.00 3.31
C SER A 34 -2.80 7.94 2.74
N THR A 35 -2.39 8.11 1.48
CA THR A 35 -1.61 7.13 0.73
C THR A 35 -0.42 7.80 0.04
N VAL A 36 0.64 7.02 -0.14
CA VAL A 36 1.82 7.43 -0.91
C VAL A 36 1.41 7.81 -2.34
N GLN A 37 0.44 7.12 -2.93
CA GLN A 37 -0.05 7.42 -4.28
C GLN A 37 -0.72 8.80 -4.38
N GLU A 38 -1.59 9.15 -3.43
CA GLU A 38 -2.25 10.47 -3.41
C GLU A 38 -1.22 11.58 -3.16
N TYR A 39 -0.30 11.35 -2.22
CA TYR A 39 0.81 12.25 -1.93
C TYR A 39 1.68 12.48 -3.17
N ALA A 40 2.08 11.41 -3.86
CA ALA A 40 2.82 11.42 -5.11
C ALA A 40 2.15 12.26 -6.21
N GLN A 41 0.83 12.12 -6.39
CA GLN A 41 0.09 12.90 -7.39
C GLN A 41 0.12 14.39 -7.08
N ARG A 42 -0.13 14.76 -5.81
CA ARG A 42 -0.08 16.16 -5.36
C ARG A 42 1.33 16.74 -5.47
N PHE A 43 2.34 15.96 -5.10
CA PHE A 43 3.74 16.34 -5.23
C PHE A 43 4.10 16.62 -6.68
N ASN A 44 3.72 15.75 -7.62
CA ASN A 44 3.94 15.97 -9.05
C ASN A 44 3.19 17.20 -9.58
N ALA A 45 1.94 17.43 -9.15
CA ALA A 45 1.18 18.61 -9.56
C ALA A 45 1.90 19.92 -9.17
N VAL A 46 2.49 19.98 -7.97
CA VAL A 46 3.26 21.16 -7.52
C VAL A 46 4.65 21.22 -8.20
N LEU A 47 5.29 20.06 -8.41
CA LEU A 47 6.58 19.97 -9.12
C LEU A 47 6.50 20.51 -10.54
N CYS A 48 5.42 20.25 -11.28
CA CYS A 48 5.22 20.76 -12.64
C CYS A 48 5.32 22.29 -12.73
N HIS A 49 5.03 22.99 -11.62
CA HIS A 49 5.09 24.44 -11.54
C HIS A 49 6.41 24.97 -10.97
N THR A 50 7.31 24.10 -10.53
CA THR A 50 8.60 24.45 -9.94
C THR A 50 9.70 24.32 -10.99
N ARG A 51 10.23 25.46 -11.46
CA ARG A 51 11.33 25.48 -12.45
C ARG A 51 12.67 25.25 -11.73
N ASN A 52 13.53 24.41 -12.29
CA ASN A 52 14.96 24.23 -11.93
C ASN A 52 15.32 23.36 -10.71
N LEU A 53 14.54 22.34 -10.34
CA LEU A 53 14.99 21.31 -9.37
C LEU A 53 15.73 20.17 -10.07
N SER A 54 16.90 19.79 -9.56
CA SER A 54 17.63 18.60 -10.01
C SER A 54 16.91 17.31 -9.56
N GLY A 55 17.12 16.21 -10.28
CA GLY A 55 16.59 14.88 -9.95
C GLY A 55 16.76 14.47 -8.49
N PRO A 56 17.97 14.55 -7.90
CA PRO A 56 18.19 14.16 -6.50
C PRO A 56 17.47 15.08 -5.50
N HIS A 57 17.48 16.40 -5.71
CA HIS A 57 16.76 17.31 -4.80
C HIS A 57 15.24 17.07 -4.81
N LYS A 58 14.67 16.63 -5.93
CA LYS A 58 13.25 16.21 -5.98
C LYS A 58 13.01 14.96 -5.15
N ALA A 59 13.94 14.01 -5.17
CA ALA A 59 13.86 12.79 -4.38
C ALA A 59 13.95 13.12 -2.87
N GLU A 60 14.91 13.94 -2.46
CA GLU A 60 15.05 14.38 -1.06
C GLU A 60 13.81 15.10 -0.54
N LEU A 61 13.25 16.04 -1.31
CA LEU A 61 12.00 16.72 -0.95
C LEU A 61 10.81 15.76 -0.86
N PHE A 62 10.77 14.74 -1.72
CA PHE A 62 9.72 13.73 -1.67
C PHE A 62 9.84 12.87 -0.41
N VAL A 63 11.04 12.37 -0.13
CA VAL A 63 11.36 11.53 1.03
C VAL A 63 11.09 12.27 2.34
N GLY A 64 11.54 13.53 2.45
CA GLY A 64 11.32 14.33 3.66
C GLY A 64 9.87 14.68 3.97
N GLY A 65 8.92 14.46 3.04
CA GLY A 65 7.49 14.63 3.28
C GLY A 65 6.72 13.31 3.50
N LEU A 66 7.42 12.16 3.51
CA LEU A 66 6.82 10.87 3.85
C LEU A 66 6.71 10.70 5.38
N PRO A 67 5.79 9.84 5.86
CA PRO A 67 5.73 9.51 7.28
C PRO A 67 7.01 8.78 7.72
N ASP A 68 7.44 9.02 8.96
CA ASP A 68 8.74 8.59 9.52
C ASP A 68 9.06 7.10 9.25
N HIS A 69 8.09 6.21 9.49
CA HIS A 69 8.26 4.76 9.26
C HIS A 69 8.53 4.36 7.80
N ILE A 70 8.08 5.14 6.81
CA ILE A 70 8.38 4.93 5.38
C ILE A 70 9.63 5.72 5.00
N CYS A 71 9.81 6.91 5.54
CA CYS A 71 10.94 7.78 5.28
C CYS A 71 12.27 7.07 5.58
N VAL A 72 12.41 6.49 6.77
CA VAL A 72 13.61 5.76 7.19
C VAL A 72 13.92 4.60 6.25
N ASP A 73 12.91 3.80 5.90
CA ASP A 73 13.06 2.65 4.99
C ASP A 73 13.49 3.07 3.57
N VAL A 74 12.99 4.20 3.08
CA VAL A 74 13.36 4.75 1.77
C VAL A 74 14.76 5.39 1.81
N GLU A 75 15.10 6.11 2.88
CA GLU A 75 16.42 6.72 3.09
C GLU A 75 17.53 5.68 3.11
N LEU A 76 17.32 4.52 3.76
CA LEU A 76 18.26 3.40 3.76
C LEU A 76 18.62 2.91 2.35
N ARG A 77 17.74 3.15 1.37
CA ARG A 77 17.93 2.72 -0.02
C ARG A 77 18.58 3.79 -0.91
N GLU A 78 18.76 5.00 -0.39
CA GLU A 78 19.39 6.14 -1.07
C GLU A 78 18.90 6.35 -2.52
N PRO A 79 17.61 6.65 -2.73
CA PRO A 79 17.08 6.84 -4.08
C PRO A 79 17.70 8.08 -4.75
N ARG A 80 18.39 7.86 -5.87
CA ARG A 80 19.01 8.94 -6.67
C ARG A 80 18.01 9.74 -7.52
N ASP A 81 16.84 9.16 -7.76
CA ASP A 81 15.81 9.70 -8.62
C ASP A 81 14.44 9.71 -7.93
N LEU A 82 13.63 10.71 -8.27
CA LEU A 82 12.26 10.84 -7.77
C LEU A 82 11.41 9.58 -8.05
N GLN A 83 11.50 9.02 -9.25
CA GLN A 83 10.71 7.85 -9.63
C GLN A 83 11.05 6.63 -8.78
N THR A 84 12.33 6.44 -8.48
CA THR A 84 12.82 5.37 -7.59
C THR A 84 12.32 5.60 -6.16
N ALA A 85 12.37 6.83 -5.65
CA ALA A 85 11.82 7.18 -4.34
C ALA A 85 10.32 6.89 -4.24
N MET A 86 9.53 7.26 -5.27
CA MET A 86 8.10 6.99 -5.33
C MET A 86 7.78 5.49 -5.36
N TYR A 87 8.52 4.72 -6.15
CA TYR A 87 8.38 3.26 -6.21
C TYR A 87 8.67 2.59 -4.87
N LEU A 88 9.79 2.98 -4.23
CA LEU A 88 10.18 2.43 -2.94
C LEU A 88 9.17 2.78 -1.85
N ALA A 89 8.75 4.04 -1.77
CA ALA A 89 7.75 4.47 -0.80
C ALA A 89 6.45 3.65 -0.91
N ARG A 90 6.00 3.36 -2.14
CA ARG A 90 4.82 2.51 -2.38
C ARG A 90 5.05 1.05 -1.98
N ALA A 91 6.25 0.51 -2.23
CA ALA A 91 6.59 -0.85 -1.82
C ALA A 91 6.63 -0.99 -0.30
N PHE A 92 7.17 0.00 0.41
CA PHE A 92 7.21 0.02 1.87
C PHE A 92 5.83 0.23 2.49
N GLU A 93 4.99 1.09 1.91
CA GLU A 93 3.57 1.21 2.29
C GLU A 93 2.84 -0.14 2.18
N ALA A 94 3.01 -0.85 1.06
CA ALA A 94 2.40 -2.17 0.84
C ALA A 94 2.90 -3.21 1.86
N ARG A 95 4.19 -3.17 2.21
CA ARG A 95 4.79 -4.04 3.22
C ARG A 95 4.28 -3.73 4.64
N ALA A 96 4.16 -2.45 4.98
CA ALA A 96 3.61 -2.00 6.27
C ALA A 96 2.13 -2.42 6.42
N ALA A 97 1.34 -2.28 5.35
CA ALA A 97 -0.04 -2.74 5.30
C ALA A 97 -0.16 -4.27 5.46
N ALA A 98 0.78 -5.05 4.90
CA ALA A 98 0.81 -6.50 5.06
C ALA A 98 1.26 -6.97 6.45
N THR A 99 2.08 -6.18 7.15
CA THR A 99 2.63 -6.51 8.47
C THR A 99 1.70 -6.09 9.61
N THR A 100 0.89 -5.06 9.41
CA THR A 100 -0.11 -4.61 10.39
C THR A 100 -1.30 -5.57 10.36
N PRO A 101 -1.54 -6.38 11.42
CA PRO A 101 -2.71 -7.24 11.47
C PRO A 101 -3.94 -6.37 11.80
N GLY A 102 -4.50 -5.72 10.78
CA GLY A 102 -5.83 -5.09 10.83
C GLY A 102 -6.93 -6.16 10.74
N PRO A 103 -8.08 -5.98 11.41
CA PRO A 103 -9.08 -7.02 11.52
C PRO A 103 -9.73 -7.28 10.15
N SER A 104 -9.60 -8.51 9.67
CA SER A 104 -10.41 -9.12 8.63
C SER A 104 -10.30 -8.55 7.21
N ALA A 105 -9.37 -9.12 6.45
CA ALA A 105 -9.64 -9.54 5.08
C ALA A 105 -9.57 -11.08 4.99
N ARG A 106 -10.27 -11.78 5.90
CA ARG A 106 -10.54 -13.23 5.77
C ARG A 106 -11.68 -13.54 4.80
N SER A 107 -12.03 -12.62 3.90
CA SER A 107 -12.99 -12.86 2.83
C SER A 107 -12.31 -12.95 1.46
N ALA A 108 -11.29 -13.79 1.35
CA ALA A 108 -11.17 -14.59 0.13
C ALA A 108 -12.29 -15.62 0.20
N LYS A 109 -13.39 -15.30 -0.48
CA LYS A 109 -14.60 -16.11 -0.63
C LYS A 109 -14.20 -17.49 -1.14
N PHE A 110 -14.07 -18.47 -0.25
CA PHE A 110 -14.32 -19.86 -0.64
C PHE A 110 -15.81 -19.93 -0.93
N THR A 111 -16.17 -19.85 -2.21
CA THR A 111 -17.47 -20.32 -2.65
C THR A 111 -17.55 -21.81 -2.35
N PRO A 112 -18.46 -22.29 -1.49
CA PRO A 112 -18.75 -23.72 -1.48
C PRO A 112 -19.40 -24.02 -2.83
N ARG A 113 -18.64 -24.72 -3.69
CA ARG A 113 -19.12 -25.20 -4.99
C ARG A 113 -20.29 -26.15 -4.72
N PRO A 114 -21.54 -25.83 -5.09
CA PRO A 114 -22.65 -26.76 -4.92
C PRO A 114 -22.54 -27.82 -6.00
N GLY A 115 -22.54 -29.09 -5.58
CA GLY A 115 -22.85 -30.22 -6.47
C GLY A 115 -21.64 -30.95 -7.03
N LEU A 116 -21.14 -31.93 -6.26
CA LEU A 116 -20.85 -33.25 -6.83
C LEU A 116 -21.42 -34.31 -5.87
N PRO A 117 -22.26 -35.25 -6.35
CA PRO A 117 -22.77 -36.33 -5.53
C PRO A 117 -21.64 -37.28 -5.16
N ALA A 118 -21.57 -37.63 -3.87
CA ALA A 118 -20.65 -38.61 -3.33
C ALA A 118 -20.91 -40.00 -3.95
N PRO A 119 -19.87 -40.79 -4.28
CA PRO A 119 -20.07 -42.17 -4.71
C PRO A 119 -20.64 -42.99 -3.55
N LEU A 120 -21.73 -43.72 -3.83
CA LEU A 120 -22.37 -44.67 -2.90
C LEU A 120 -21.35 -45.71 -2.43
N ARG A 121 -20.96 -45.61 -1.16
CA ARG A 121 -20.14 -46.63 -0.49
C ARG A 121 -21.05 -47.78 -0.08
N ALA A 122 -20.86 -48.94 -0.70
CA ALA A 122 -21.55 -50.19 -0.36
C ALA A 122 -21.29 -50.59 1.11
N PRO A 123 -22.25 -51.24 1.79
CA PRO A 123 -22.09 -51.64 3.19
C PRO A 123 -21.08 -52.79 3.32
N PRO A 124 -20.22 -52.80 4.36
CA PRO A 124 -19.37 -53.95 4.62
C PRO A 124 -20.16 -55.10 5.23
N ALA A 125 -19.97 -56.28 4.65
CA ALA A 125 -20.41 -57.56 5.19
C ALA A 125 -19.80 -57.81 6.57
N VAL A 126 -20.62 -58.28 7.51
CA VAL A 126 -20.21 -58.67 8.86
C VAL A 126 -19.64 -60.08 8.81
N PRO A 127 -18.38 -60.32 9.26
CA PRO A 127 -17.92 -61.67 9.54
C PRO A 127 -18.16 -61.98 11.03
N GLY A 128 -18.90 -63.04 11.32
CA GLY A 128 -18.69 -63.82 12.55
C GLY A 128 -17.42 -64.67 12.41
N PRO A 129 -17.06 -65.57 13.36
CA PRO A 129 -17.72 -65.92 14.63
C PRO A 129 -16.72 -65.99 15.83
N LEU A 130 -17.21 -66.42 17.01
CA LEU A 130 -16.67 -67.46 17.91
C LEU A 130 -17.04 -67.18 19.38
N GLY A 131 -17.70 -68.15 20.02
CA GLY A 131 -18.10 -68.14 21.44
C GLY A 131 -16.93 -68.27 22.43
N PRO A 132 -17.15 -68.56 23.74
CA PRO A 132 -18.00 -69.67 24.19
C PRO A 132 -18.88 -69.44 25.46
N GLY A 133 -19.88 -70.33 25.59
CA GLY A 133 -20.36 -71.01 26.81
C GLY A 133 -20.58 -70.28 28.14
N ALA A 134 -21.81 -70.33 28.65
CA ALA A 134 -22.14 -70.89 29.98
C ALA A 134 -23.67 -71.00 30.16
N ALA A 135 -24.06 -72.03 30.89
CA ALA A 135 -25.40 -72.55 31.08
C ALA A 135 -26.32 -71.69 31.97
N ALA A 136 -27.65 -71.84 31.79
CA ALA A 136 -28.56 -72.34 32.83
C ALA A 136 -30.03 -72.26 32.38
N ALA A 137 -30.72 -73.40 32.49
CA ALA A 137 -32.18 -73.55 32.54
C ALA A 137 -32.73 -72.96 33.88
N PRO A 138 -34.03 -73.03 34.26
CA PRO A 138 -35.14 -73.81 33.68
C PRO A 138 -36.55 -73.12 33.68
N GLY A 139 -37.56 -73.87 33.19
CA GLY A 139 -38.85 -74.01 33.90
C GLY A 139 -40.12 -73.57 33.14
N GLY A 140 -41.07 -74.51 33.01
CA GLY A 140 -42.48 -74.23 32.70
C GLY A 140 -43.10 -75.14 31.66
#